data_AF-A0A940MCE9-F1
#
_entry.id   AF-A0A940MCE9-F1
#
_cell.length_a   1.000
_cell.length_b   1.000
_cell.length_c   1.000
_cell.angle_alpha   90.00
_cell.angle_beta   90.00
_cell.angle_gamma   90.00
#
_symmetry.space_group_name_H-M   'P 1'
#
loop_
_entity.id
_entity.type
_entity.pdbx_description
1 polymer ?
#
loop_
_entity_poly.entity_id
_entity_poly.type
_entity_poly.pdbx_seq_one_letter_code
_entity_poly.pdbx_strand_id
1 'polypeptide(L)'
;MDRHGFLRQLHRVYKPRNYFEIGVNDGRSLTLSRVPSVAVDPAFKVVTEIACDVHLVKQTSDDFFARKDPLLHLRPGRNPFRALARRDPLSLFGGDPRLDLSFIDGMHIFEYALRDFMNVEKHAQWSSVVVFDDMLPRDIDEAARDRHTNAWTGDVYKVAQVLRRFRPDLVVVEVDTAPTGVLVVFGMDPTSTVLKHNYDAILKEYVVDDPQDVPEEVLTRKTAVSPEALLGASFWRDLTRARDLRKSRSAFTPIRRRIEAVGN
;
A
#
# COMPACT_ATOMS: atom_id res chain seq x y z
N MET A 1 8.09 0.59 -16.95
CA MET A 1 7.51 -0.69 -16.47
C MET A 1 6.02 -0.50 -16.19
N ASP A 2 5.18 -1.53 -16.34
CA ASP A 2 3.76 -1.46 -15.91
C ASP A 2 3.62 -1.78 -14.41
N ARG A 3 2.44 -1.51 -13.83
CA ARG A 3 2.17 -1.75 -12.40
C ARG A 3 2.37 -3.21 -11.96
N HIS A 4 1.93 -4.18 -12.77
CA HIS A 4 2.05 -5.60 -12.43
C HIS A 4 3.51 -6.05 -12.47
N GLY A 5 4.30 -5.56 -13.43
CA GLY A 5 5.74 -5.75 -13.48
C GLY A 5 6.42 -5.18 -12.24
N PHE A 6 6.02 -3.97 -11.82
CA PHE A 6 6.53 -3.33 -10.61
C PHE A 6 6.22 -4.14 -9.35
N LEU A 7 4.95 -4.49 -9.12
CA LEU A 7 4.54 -5.31 -7.98
C LEU A 7 5.28 -6.65 -7.94
N ARG A 8 5.43 -7.32 -9.10
CA ARG A 8 6.17 -8.58 -9.19
C ARG A 8 7.63 -8.42 -8.71
N GLN A 9 8.30 -7.35 -9.12
CA GLN A 9 9.67 -7.07 -8.68
C GLN A 9 9.71 -6.64 -7.22
N LEU A 10 8.73 -5.86 -6.77
CA LEU A 10 8.60 -5.45 -5.37
C LEU A 10 8.50 -6.66 -4.43
N HIS A 11 7.66 -7.65 -4.76
CA HIS A 11 7.60 -8.92 -4.03
C HIS A 11 8.97 -9.62 -3.94
N ARG A 12 9.80 -9.53 -4.99
CA ARG A 12 11.14 -10.16 -5.02
C ARG A 12 12.18 -9.41 -4.19
N VAL A 13 12.20 -8.07 -4.26
CA VAL A 13 13.21 -7.26 -3.56
C VAL A 13 12.89 -7.09 -2.07
N TYR A 14 11.61 -6.91 -1.73
CA TYR A 14 11.16 -6.72 -0.34
C TYR A 14 10.88 -8.03 0.40
N LYS A 15 10.58 -9.12 -0.33
CA LYS A 15 10.32 -10.46 0.24
C LYS A 15 9.32 -10.40 1.42
N PRO A 16 8.09 -9.89 1.19
CA PRO A 16 7.10 -9.79 2.25
C PRO A 16 6.75 -11.17 2.82
N ARG A 17 6.45 -11.28 4.11
CA ARG A 17 6.00 -12.55 4.73
C ARG A 17 4.49 -12.76 4.62
N ASN A 18 3.74 -11.69 4.36
CA ASN A 18 2.31 -11.70 4.08
C ASN A 18 1.97 -10.54 3.15
N TYR A 19 0.81 -10.62 2.50
CA TYR A 19 0.34 -9.63 1.54
C TYR A 19 -1.13 -9.30 1.80
N PHE A 20 -1.49 -8.03 1.64
CA PHE A 20 -2.86 -7.57 1.77
C PHE A 20 -3.26 -6.74 0.55
N GLU A 21 -4.46 -6.95 0.03
CA GLU A 21 -4.95 -6.26 -1.16
C GLU A 21 -6.36 -5.73 -0.93
N ILE A 22 -6.59 -4.46 -1.27
CA ILE A 22 -7.91 -3.85 -1.38
C ILE A 22 -8.17 -3.62 -2.87
N GLY A 23 -9.29 -4.13 -3.36
CA GLY A 23 -9.63 -4.08 -4.79
C GLY A 23 -9.00 -5.26 -5.53
N VAL A 24 -9.74 -6.35 -5.61
CA VAL A 24 -9.28 -7.62 -6.23
C VAL A 24 -9.61 -7.64 -7.72
N ASN A 25 -10.75 -7.06 -8.09
CA ASN A 25 -11.30 -7.07 -9.45
C ASN A 25 -11.29 -8.48 -10.07
N ASP A 26 -10.34 -8.76 -10.97
CA ASP A 26 -10.22 -10.05 -11.68
C ASP A 26 -9.16 -11.00 -11.08
N GLY A 27 -8.40 -10.55 -10.09
CA GLY A 27 -7.40 -11.33 -9.35
C GLY A 27 -5.97 -11.27 -9.91
N ARG A 28 -5.70 -10.50 -10.98
CA ARG A 28 -4.35 -10.45 -11.60
C ARG A 28 -3.23 -10.07 -10.65
N SER A 29 -3.43 -9.05 -9.81
CA SER A 29 -2.44 -8.60 -8.83
C SER A 29 -2.15 -9.69 -7.79
N LEU A 30 -3.18 -10.38 -7.29
CA LEU A 30 -3.03 -11.53 -6.38
C LEU A 30 -2.21 -12.69 -6.94
N THR A 31 -2.23 -12.91 -8.26
CA THR A 31 -1.40 -13.96 -8.89
C THR A 31 0.10 -13.74 -8.71
N LEU A 32 0.53 -12.55 -8.29
CA LEU A 32 1.93 -12.22 -8.04
C LEU A 32 2.38 -12.66 -6.65
N SER A 33 1.46 -12.82 -5.71
CA SER A 33 1.77 -13.22 -4.34
C SER A 33 2.14 -14.71 -4.27
N ARG A 34 3.14 -15.02 -3.45
CA ARG A 34 3.56 -16.39 -3.08
C ARG A 34 3.55 -16.59 -1.57
N VAL A 35 2.95 -15.65 -0.85
CA VAL A 35 2.87 -15.62 0.60
C VAL A 35 1.42 -15.62 1.07
N PRO A 36 1.14 -15.92 2.35
CA PRO A 36 -0.20 -15.81 2.89
C PRO A 36 -0.78 -14.44 2.60
N SER A 37 -1.96 -14.43 1.99
CA SER A 37 -2.56 -13.23 1.44
C SER A 37 -4.00 -13.07 1.95
N VAL A 38 -4.41 -11.84 2.22
CA VAL A 38 -5.81 -11.50 2.46
C VAL A 38 -6.20 -10.44 1.45
N ALA A 39 -7.33 -10.63 0.78
CA ALA A 39 -7.79 -9.69 -0.23
C ALA A 39 -9.27 -9.34 0.00
N VAL A 40 -9.60 -8.06 -0.12
CA VAL A 40 -10.92 -7.51 0.22
C VAL A 40 -11.45 -6.70 -0.94
N ASP A 41 -12.65 -7.03 -1.38
CA ASP A 41 -13.33 -6.31 -2.46
C ASP A 41 -14.85 -6.63 -2.42
N PRO A 42 -15.75 -5.64 -2.46
CA PRO A 42 -17.19 -5.88 -2.38
C PRO A 42 -17.77 -6.63 -3.60
N ALA A 43 -17.11 -6.57 -4.75
CA ALA A 43 -17.64 -6.99 -6.04
C ALA A 43 -16.66 -7.79 -6.92
N PHE A 44 -15.64 -8.43 -6.33
CA PHE A 44 -14.64 -9.19 -7.11
C PHE A 44 -15.24 -10.32 -7.95
N LYS A 45 -14.59 -10.58 -9.09
CA LYS A 45 -14.84 -11.69 -10.00
C LYS A 45 -13.50 -12.33 -10.37
N VAL A 46 -12.95 -13.12 -9.45
CA VAL A 46 -11.68 -13.83 -9.70
C VAL A 46 -11.85 -14.82 -10.84
N VAL A 47 -11.14 -14.57 -11.94
CA VAL A 47 -11.12 -15.42 -13.14
C VAL A 47 -9.72 -16.00 -13.41
N THR A 48 -8.75 -15.69 -12.54
CA THR A 48 -7.37 -16.15 -12.64
C THR A 48 -7.05 -17.19 -11.57
N GLU A 49 -6.16 -18.13 -11.88
CA GLU A 49 -5.64 -19.08 -10.91
C GLU A 49 -4.72 -18.38 -9.89
N ILE A 50 -5.00 -18.55 -8.59
CA ILE A 50 -4.21 -17.98 -7.50
C ILE A 50 -3.41 -19.10 -6.84
N ALA A 51 -2.08 -19.00 -6.90
CA ALA A 51 -1.15 -20.04 -6.45
C ALA A 51 -0.65 -19.86 -4.99
N CYS A 52 -1.36 -19.10 -4.15
CA CYS A 52 -0.99 -18.84 -2.76
C CYS A 52 -2.12 -19.14 -1.77
N ASP A 53 -1.77 -19.24 -0.48
CA ASP A 53 -2.73 -19.30 0.61
C ASP A 53 -3.44 -17.95 0.72
N VAL A 54 -4.66 -17.86 0.19
CA VAL A 54 -5.41 -16.61 0.06
C VAL A 54 -6.76 -16.70 0.77
N HIS A 55 -7.08 -15.65 1.54
CA HIS A 55 -8.42 -15.43 2.07
C HIS A 55 -9.08 -14.27 1.33
N LEU A 56 -10.05 -14.58 0.47
CA LEU A 56 -10.84 -13.60 -0.28
C LEU A 56 -12.08 -13.21 0.54
N VAL A 57 -12.30 -11.91 0.71
CA VAL A 57 -13.41 -11.39 1.50
C VAL A 57 -14.27 -10.47 0.67
N LYS A 58 -15.54 -10.86 0.45
CA LYS A 58 -16.49 -10.11 -0.36
C LYS A 58 -17.22 -9.06 0.47
N GLN A 59 -16.63 -7.89 0.63
CA GLN A 59 -17.19 -6.75 1.37
C GLN A 59 -16.33 -5.50 1.17
N THR A 60 -16.75 -4.36 1.72
CA THR A 60 -15.94 -3.14 1.76
C THR A 60 -14.73 -3.29 2.68
N SER A 61 -13.68 -2.51 2.44
CA SER A 61 -12.51 -2.43 3.32
C SER A 61 -12.89 -1.91 4.72
N ASP A 62 -13.76 -0.91 4.80
CA ASP A 62 -14.28 -0.36 6.07
C ASP A 62 -14.95 -1.47 6.92
N ASP A 63 -15.83 -2.29 6.32
CA ASP A 63 -16.47 -3.42 7.01
C ASP A 63 -15.46 -4.51 7.41
N PHE A 64 -14.41 -4.70 6.61
CA PHE A 64 -13.33 -5.62 6.94
C PHE A 64 -12.59 -5.23 8.20
N PHE A 65 -12.13 -3.99 8.26
CA PHE A 65 -11.36 -3.50 9.39
C PHE A 65 -12.21 -3.22 10.64
N ALA A 66 -13.53 -3.10 10.52
CA ALA A 66 -14.45 -3.01 11.66
C ALA A 66 -14.58 -4.32 12.47
N ARG A 67 -14.11 -5.46 11.92
CA ARG A 67 -14.15 -6.75 12.60
C ARG A 67 -13.21 -6.77 13.82
N LYS A 68 -13.53 -7.61 14.81
CA LYS A 68 -12.70 -7.79 16.01
C LYS A 68 -11.27 -8.28 15.70
N ASP A 69 -11.12 -9.09 14.65
CA ASP A 69 -9.83 -9.68 14.26
C ASP A 69 -9.75 -9.86 12.74
N PRO A 70 -9.50 -8.77 11.99
CA PRO A 70 -9.56 -8.79 10.52
C PRO A 70 -8.48 -9.70 9.91
N LEU A 71 -7.32 -9.80 10.55
CA LEU A 71 -6.16 -10.50 10.01
C LEU A 71 -5.94 -11.90 10.60
N LEU A 72 -6.97 -12.49 11.21
CA LEU A 72 -6.90 -13.83 11.82
C LEU A 72 -6.27 -14.87 10.89
N HIS A 73 -6.56 -14.83 9.59
CA HIS A 73 -6.05 -15.76 8.58
C HIS A 73 -4.53 -15.67 8.35
N LEU A 74 -3.93 -14.52 8.66
CA LEU A 74 -2.48 -14.32 8.57
C LEU A 74 -1.73 -14.84 9.79
N ARG A 75 -2.44 -15.18 10.88
CA ARG A 75 -1.78 -15.77 12.05
C ARG A 75 -1.13 -17.10 11.65
N PRO A 76 0.11 -17.35 12.10
CA PRO A 76 0.67 -18.68 11.99
C PRO A 76 -0.28 -19.63 12.74
N GLY A 77 -0.82 -20.61 12.02
CA GLY A 77 -1.63 -21.65 12.68
C GLY A 77 -0.82 -22.34 13.77
N ARG A 78 -1.50 -22.96 14.74
CA ARG A 78 -0.89 -23.76 15.83
C ARG A 78 0.02 -24.93 15.36
N ASN A 79 0.20 -25.11 14.06
CA ASN A 79 1.07 -26.13 13.49
C ASN A 79 2.54 -25.64 13.47
N PRO A 80 3.40 -26.16 14.35
CA PRO A 80 4.79 -25.71 14.48
C PRO A 80 5.62 -25.95 13.21
N PHE A 81 5.25 -26.94 12.37
CA PHE A 81 5.95 -27.24 11.12
C PHE A 81 5.74 -26.13 10.06
N ARG A 82 4.56 -25.50 10.02
CA ARG A 82 4.32 -24.33 9.13
C ARG A 82 5.06 -23.09 9.62
N ALA A 83 5.17 -22.89 10.93
CA ALA A 83 5.92 -21.76 11.51
C ALA A 83 7.43 -21.86 11.23
N LEU A 84 8.00 -23.07 11.35
CA LEU A 84 9.40 -23.34 10.98
C LEU A 84 9.66 -23.09 9.49
N ALA A 85 8.74 -23.54 8.62
CA ALA A 85 8.85 -23.33 7.17
C ALA A 85 8.81 -21.84 6.78
N ARG A 86 8.11 -21.00 7.55
CA ARG A 86 8.00 -19.55 7.32
C ARG A 86 9.21 -18.73 7.82
N ARG A 87 10.27 -19.37 8.32
CA ARG A 87 11.47 -18.71 8.87
C ARG A 87 11.16 -17.65 9.96
N ASP A 88 10.04 -17.78 10.65
CA ASP A 88 9.65 -16.90 11.76
C ASP A 88 9.23 -17.75 12.98
N PRO A 89 10.19 -18.47 13.61
CA PRO A 89 9.90 -19.31 14.77
C PRO A 89 9.38 -18.49 15.96
N LEU A 90 9.70 -17.19 16.00
CA LEU A 90 9.27 -16.28 17.05
C LEU A 90 7.80 -15.84 16.89
N SER A 91 7.14 -16.14 15.78
CA SER A 91 5.70 -15.90 15.60
C SER A 91 4.83 -16.86 16.43
N LEU A 92 5.42 -17.94 16.96
CA LEU A 92 4.78 -18.88 17.89
C LEU A 92 4.49 -18.28 19.28
N PHE A 93 5.16 -17.18 19.65
CA PHE A 93 5.05 -16.58 20.99
C PHE A 93 3.90 -15.59 21.15
N GLY A 94 2.99 -15.51 20.18
CA GLY A 94 1.77 -14.70 20.28
C GLY A 94 2.01 -13.23 19.96
N GLY A 95 1.39 -12.78 18.88
CA GLY A 95 1.31 -11.38 18.48
C GLY A 95 0.38 -11.26 17.28
N ASP A 96 -0.31 -10.12 17.17
CA ASP A 96 -1.15 -9.87 15.99
C ASP A 96 -0.26 -9.75 14.74
N PRO A 97 -0.67 -10.36 13.62
CA PRO A 97 0.11 -10.32 12.41
C PRO A 97 0.21 -8.88 11.92
N ARG A 98 1.44 -8.43 11.63
CA ARG A 98 1.69 -7.14 11.00
C ARG A 98 1.73 -7.31 9.50
N LEU A 99 1.04 -6.42 8.78
CA LEU A 99 1.05 -6.39 7.32
C LEU A 99 2.44 -5.98 6.82
N ASP A 100 3.08 -6.81 6.02
CA ASP A 100 4.40 -6.50 5.48
C ASP A 100 4.27 -5.69 4.18
N LEU A 101 3.43 -6.14 3.24
CA LEU A 101 3.12 -5.44 1.99
C LEU A 101 1.61 -5.31 1.83
N SER A 102 1.15 -4.11 1.50
CA SER A 102 -0.27 -3.83 1.21
C SER A 102 -0.43 -3.11 -0.10
N PHE A 103 -1.41 -3.50 -0.92
CA PHE A 103 -1.75 -2.87 -2.18
C PHE A 103 -3.18 -2.33 -2.10
N ILE A 104 -3.36 -1.04 -2.40
CA ILE A 104 -4.63 -0.32 -2.35
C ILE A 104 -4.97 0.07 -3.80
N ASP A 105 -5.88 -0.68 -4.41
CA ASP A 105 -6.38 -0.56 -5.78
C ASP A 105 -7.92 -0.63 -5.78
N GLY A 106 -8.51 0.01 -4.76
CA GLY A 106 -9.94 -0.05 -4.44
C GLY A 106 -10.76 0.96 -5.23
N MET A 107 -11.61 1.71 -4.52
CA MET A 107 -12.37 2.79 -5.15
C MET A 107 -11.46 4.01 -5.32
N HIS A 108 -11.40 4.55 -6.53
CA HIS A 108 -10.50 5.66 -6.90
C HIS A 108 -11.03 7.03 -6.45
N ILE A 109 -11.52 7.11 -5.23
CA ILE A 109 -12.02 8.33 -4.64
C ILE A 109 -11.22 8.61 -3.36
N PHE A 110 -10.72 9.83 -3.24
CA PHE A 110 -9.77 10.28 -2.25
C PHE A 110 -10.14 9.86 -0.82
N GLU A 111 -11.38 10.11 -0.38
CA GLU A 111 -11.80 9.82 0.99
C GLU A 111 -11.80 8.32 1.31
N TYR A 112 -12.02 7.44 0.33
CA TYR A 112 -11.94 5.99 0.50
C TYR A 112 -10.49 5.54 0.57
N ALA A 113 -9.64 5.99 -0.36
CA ALA A 113 -8.21 5.67 -0.37
C ALA A 113 -7.50 6.14 0.92
N LEU A 114 -7.87 7.31 1.45
CA LEU A 114 -7.33 7.79 2.72
C LEU A 114 -7.77 6.93 3.92
N ARG A 115 -9.03 6.47 3.96
CA ARG A 115 -9.48 5.54 5.01
C ARG A 115 -8.84 4.17 4.90
N ASP A 116 -8.67 3.67 3.68
CA ASP A 116 -7.95 2.44 3.40
C ASP A 116 -6.53 2.48 3.97
N PHE A 117 -5.80 3.57 3.69
CA PHE A 117 -4.49 3.80 4.28
C PHE A 117 -4.52 3.79 5.81
N MET A 118 -5.42 4.57 6.41
CA MET A 118 -5.55 4.67 7.87
C MET A 118 -5.90 3.34 8.52
N ASN A 119 -6.67 2.50 7.84
CA ASN A 119 -7.03 1.18 8.32
C ASN A 119 -5.87 0.19 8.17
N VAL A 120 -5.16 0.20 7.04
CA VAL A 120 -3.94 -0.59 6.83
C VAL A 120 -2.87 -0.23 7.85
N GLU A 121 -2.65 1.07 8.11
CA GLU A 121 -1.58 1.56 9.01
C GLU A 121 -1.72 0.99 10.43
N LYS A 122 -2.94 0.86 10.97
CA LYS A 122 -3.20 0.26 12.30
C LYS A 122 -2.64 -1.16 12.45
N HIS A 123 -2.57 -1.88 11.33
CA HIS A 123 -2.06 -3.25 11.27
C HIS A 123 -0.66 -3.34 10.65
N ALA A 124 -0.04 -2.21 10.32
CA ALA A 124 1.30 -2.12 9.79
C ALA A 124 2.35 -1.93 10.90
N GLN A 125 3.60 -1.80 10.48
CA GLN A 125 4.76 -1.43 11.28
C GLN A 125 5.70 -0.58 10.43
N TRP A 126 6.72 0.04 11.04
CA TRP A 126 7.62 0.96 10.34
C TRP A 126 8.34 0.33 9.13
N SER A 127 8.50 -1.00 9.11
CA SER A 127 9.11 -1.73 8.00
C SER A 127 8.12 -2.13 6.90
N SER A 128 6.82 -1.92 7.10
CA SER A 128 5.77 -2.21 6.15
C SER A 128 5.85 -1.29 4.94
N VAL A 129 5.38 -1.80 3.81
CA VAL A 129 5.30 -1.09 2.53
C VAL A 129 3.85 -1.05 2.10
N VAL A 130 3.32 0.15 1.86
CA VAL A 130 1.97 0.34 1.32
C VAL A 130 2.10 0.90 -0.09
N VAL A 131 1.41 0.31 -1.05
CA VAL A 131 1.38 0.72 -2.44
C VAL A 131 -0.04 1.11 -2.82
N PHE A 132 -0.21 2.23 -3.51
CA PHE A 132 -1.48 2.64 -4.12
C PHE A 132 -1.34 2.60 -5.63
N ASP A 133 -2.40 2.15 -6.31
CA ASP A 133 -2.49 2.23 -7.76
C ASP A 133 -3.06 3.56 -8.23
N ASP A 134 -2.86 3.87 -9.51
CA ASP A 134 -3.50 4.97 -10.21
C ASP A 134 -3.28 6.36 -9.57
N MET A 135 -2.03 6.65 -9.17
CA MET A 135 -1.70 7.84 -8.37
C MET A 135 -1.23 9.06 -9.16
N LEU A 136 -0.94 8.90 -10.45
CA LEU A 136 -0.35 9.90 -11.35
C LEU A 136 -1.20 10.04 -12.62
N PRO A 137 -2.37 10.72 -12.55
CA PRO A 137 -3.18 11.04 -13.73
C PRO A 137 -2.35 11.79 -14.77
N ARG A 138 -2.69 11.60 -16.06
CA ARG A 138 -2.02 12.25 -17.19
C ARG A 138 -2.73 13.52 -17.64
N ASP A 139 -4.01 13.64 -17.32
CA ASP A 139 -4.86 14.79 -17.58
C ASP A 139 -5.92 14.93 -16.47
N ILE A 140 -6.68 16.02 -16.54
CA ILE A 140 -7.72 16.37 -15.55
C ILE A 140 -8.89 15.38 -15.62
N ASP A 141 -9.19 14.84 -16.79
CA ASP A 141 -10.32 13.93 -17.01
C ASP A 141 -10.09 12.55 -16.37
N GLU A 142 -8.84 12.05 -16.38
CA GLU A 142 -8.44 10.87 -15.61
C GLU A 142 -8.61 11.07 -14.11
N ALA A 143 -8.34 12.28 -13.62
CA ALA A 143 -8.36 12.66 -12.21
C ALA A 143 -9.77 13.00 -11.66
N ALA A 144 -10.78 13.04 -12.52
CA ALA A 144 -12.14 13.43 -12.15
C ALA A 144 -12.77 12.44 -11.16
N ARG A 145 -13.57 12.92 -10.21
CA ARG A 145 -14.29 12.06 -9.27
C ARG A 145 -15.33 11.21 -9.98
N ASP A 146 -16.03 11.79 -10.95
CA ASP A 146 -16.97 11.05 -11.78
C ASP A 146 -16.25 10.32 -12.92
N ARG A 147 -16.32 8.98 -12.87
CA ARG A 147 -15.69 8.13 -13.89
C ARG A 147 -16.31 8.35 -15.26
N HIS A 148 -15.52 8.89 -16.18
CA HIS A 148 -15.91 9.05 -17.58
C HIS A 148 -14.78 8.70 -18.58
N THR A 149 -13.61 8.29 -18.09
CA THR A 149 -12.48 7.84 -18.92
C THR A 149 -12.19 6.35 -18.73
N ASN A 150 -11.47 5.75 -19.68
CA ASN A 150 -11.04 4.35 -19.58
C ASN A 150 -9.91 4.17 -18.56
N ALA A 151 -8.95 5.11 -18.53
CA ALA A 151 -7.83 5.14 -17.60
C ALA A 151 -8.13 6.05 -16.39
N TRP A 152 -9.27 5.80 -15.76
CA TRP A 152 -9.78 6.61 -14.67
C TRP A 152 -8.99 6.37 -13.38
N THR A 153 -8.24 7.38 -12.95
CA THR A 153 -7.50 7.36 -11.68
C THR A 153 -8.29 7.96 -10.53
N GLY A 154 -9.33 8.73 -10.84
CA GLY A 154 -10.02 9.58 -9.89
C GLY A 154 -9.08 10.51 -9.11
N ASP A 155 -9.53 10.98 -7.96
CA ASP A 155 -8.84 12.05 -7.23
C ASP A 155 -7.88 11.54 -6.13
N VAL A 156 -7.45 10.26 -6.22
CA VAL A 156 -6.59 9.61 -5.21
C VAL A 156 -5.19 10.20 -5.11
N TYR A 157 -4.70 10.91 -6.13
CA TYR A 157 -3.40 11.61 -6.11
C TYR A 157 -3.25 12.54 -4.88
N LYS A 158 -4.38 13.08 -4.37
CA LYS A 158 -4.44 13.91 -3.17
C LYS A 158 -3.94 13.21 -1.90
N VAL A 159 -3.98 11.88 -1.85
CA VAL A 159 -3.42 11.11 -0.73
C VAL A 159 -1.94 11.42 -0.56
N ALA A 160 -1.15 11.51 -1.64
CA ALA A 160 0.27 11.84 -1.55
C ALA A 160 0.50 13.22 -0.89
N GLN A 161 -0.31 14.22 -1.26
CA GLN A 161 -0.23 15.58 -0.72
C GLN A 161 -0.57 15.61 0.78
N VAL A 162 -1.66 14.93 1.16
CA VAL A 162 -2.10 14.85 2.55
C VAL A 162 -1.08 14.11 3.42
N LEU A 163 -0.52 13.00 2.93
CA LEU A 163 0.51 12.28 3.67
C LEU A 163 1.78 13.13 3.84
N ARG A 164 2.23 13.84 2.80
CA ARG A 164 3.40 14.75 2.90
C ARG A 164 3.18 15.87 3.92
N ARG A 165 1.97 16.44 4.00
CA ARG A 165 1.64 17.54 4.91
C ARG A 165 1.38 17.10 6.34
N PHE A 166 0.53 16.10 6.54
CA PHE A 166 0.06 15.68 7.87
C PHE A 166 0.91 14.59 8.49
N ARG A 167 1.72 13.87 7.69
CA ARG A 167 2.55 12.75 8.13
C ARG A 167 3.99 12.86 7.59
N PRO A 168 4.73 13.94 7.92
CA PRO A 168 6.11 14.11 7.49
C PRO A 168 7.08 13.07 8.09
N ASP A 169 6.62 12.25 9.03
CA ASP A 169 7.33 11.08 9.53
C ASP A 169 7.38 9.92 8.53
N LEU A 170 6.44 9.86 7.59
CA LEU A 170 6.39 8.90 6.49
C LEU A 170 7.33 9.32 5.35
N VAL A 171 7.68 8.36 4.49
CA VAL A 171 8.31 8.63 3.20
C VAL A 171 7.32 8.24 2.10
N VAL A 172 7.02 9.21 1.23
CA VAL A 172 6.01 9.11 0.16
C VAL A 172 6.75 9.21 -1.18
N VAL A 173 6.80 8.10 -1.92
CA VAL A 173 7.53 8.00 -3.19
C VAL A 173 6.54 7.73 -4.31
N GLU A 174 6.36 8.69 -5.21
CA GLU A 174 5.64 8.49 -6.46
C GLU A 174 6.55 7.75 -7.44
N VAL A 175 6.01 6.75 -8.13
CA VAL A 175 6.77 5.90 -9.04
C VAL A 175 6.10 5.92 -10.40
N ASP A 176 6.89 6.24 -11.43
CA ASP A 176 6.43 6.41 -12.81
C ASP A 176 6.22 5.06 -13.53
N THR A 177 5.30 4.24 -13.00
CA THR A 177 4.78 3.06 -13.70
C THR A 177 3.72 3.46 -14.72
N ALA A 178 3.67 2.74 -15.84
CA ALA A 178 2.65 2.99 -16.86
C ALA A 178 1.32 2.26 -16.56
N PRO A 179 0.17 2.85 -16.93
CA PRO A 179 0.02 4.18 -17.53
C PRO A 179 -0.05 5.31 -16.50
N THR A 180 -0.47 5.05 -15.26
CA THR A 180 -1.03 6.01 -14.29
C THR A 180 -0.26 6.07 -12.97
N GLY A 181 0.93 5.46 -12.90
CA GLY A 181 1.81 5.53 -11.74
C GLY A 181 1.31 4.77 -10.51
N VAL A 182 2.22 4.53 -9.58
CA VAL A 182 1.89 4.02 -8.23
C VAL A 182 2.52 4.94 -7.18
N LEU A 183 1.93 4.96 -5.99
CA LEU A 183 2.54 5.60 -4.82
C LEU A 183 3.04 4.51 -3.87
N VAL A 184 4.26 4.63 -3.39
CA VAL A 184 4.83 3.76 -2.36
C VAL A 184 5.08 4.55 -1.09
N VAL A 185 4.53 4.07 0.03
CA VAL A 185 4.62 4.73 1.33
C VAL A 185 5.35 3.82 2.33
N PHE A 186 6.30 4.42 3.06
CA PHE A 186 7.14 3.76 4.05
C PHE A 186 7.06 4.43 5.42
N GLY A 187 7.47 3.71 6.47
CA GLY A 187 7.64 4.29 7.80
C GLY A 187 6.35 4.33 8.64
N MET A 188 5.40 3.45 8.35
CA MET A 188 4.09 3.39 9.03
C MET A 188 4.21 3.41 10.56
N ASP A 189 3.31 4.12 11.23
CA ASP A 189 3.18 4.11 12.69
C ASP A 189 1.76 3.68 13.08
N PRO A 190 1.55 2.42 13.51
CA PRO A 190 0.22 1.91 13.84
C PRO A 190 -0.44 2.63 15.04
N THR A 191 0.32 3.41 15.80
CA THR A 191 -0.19 4.20 16.93
C THR A 191 -0.54 5.64 16.54
N SER A 192 -0.19 6.06 15.32
CA SER A 192 -0.50 7.40 14.84
C SER A 192 -2.00 7.60 14.72
N THR A 193 -2.44 8.75 15.21
CA THR A 193 -3.84 9.19 15.13
C THR A 193 -3.97 10.51 14.38
N VAL A 194 -2.88 11.03 13.81
CA VAL A 194 -2.85 12.38 13.21
C VAL A 194 -3.87 12.53 12.09
N LEU A 195 -3.93 11.57 11.17
CA LEU A 195 -4.92 11.61 10.07
C LEU A 195 -6.35 11.48 10.59
N LYS A 196 -6.57 10.64 11.61
CA LYS A 196 -7.89 10.49 12.24
C LYS A 196 -8.37 11.77 12.90
N HIS A 197 -7.49 12.45 13.65
CA HIS A 197 -7.83 13.70 14.33
C HIS A 197 -8.10 14.85 13.36
N ASN A 198 -7.49 14.85 12.18
CA ASN A 198 -7.66 15.88 11.17
C ASN A 198 -8.63 15.48 10.04
N TYR A 199 -9.29 14.32 10.14
CA TYR A 199 -10.01 13.73 9.00
C TYR A 199 -11.07 14.66 8.42
N ASP A 200 -11.94 15.24 9.26
CA ASP A 200 -13.00 16.14 8.79
C ASP A 200 -12.43 17.43 8.17
N ALA A 201 -11.34 17.96 8.72
CA ALA A 201 -10.66 19.14 8.17
C ALA A 201 -9.99 18.82 6.82
N ILE A 202 -9.36 17.65 6.71
CA ILE A 202 -8.77 17.16 5.46
C ILE A 202 -9.86 16.98 4.40
N LEU A 203 -10.97 16.33 4.73
CA LEU A 203 -12.07 16.15 3.76
C LEU A 203 -12.63 17.49 3.29
N LYS A 204 -12.86 18.43 4.21
CA LYS A 204 -13.35 19.76 3.87
C LYS A 204 -12.43 20.53 2.92
N GLU A 205 -11.11 20.34 3.05
CA GLU A 205 -10.12 21.04 2.24
C GLU A 205 -9.84 20.34 0.89
N TYR A 206 -9.80 19.01 0.87
CA TYR A 206 -9.33 18.25 -0.29
C TYR A 206 -10.45 17.61 -1.12
N VAL A 207 -11.66 17.43 -0.59
CA VAL A 207 -12.81 16.97 -1.38
C VAL A 207 -13.42 18.19 -2.08
N VAL A 208 -13.27 18.23 -3.39
CA VAL A 208 -13.74 19.32 -4.26
C VAL A 208 -14.41 18.70 -5.49
N ASP A 209 -15.43 19.39 -6.01
CA ASP A 209 -16.18 18.95 -7.18
C ASP A 209 -15.35 19.06 -8.48
N ASP A 210 -15.76 18.30 -9.49
CA ASP A 210 -15.17 18.38 -10.84
C ASP A 210 -15.66 19.64 -11.60
N PRO A 211 -14.84 20.22 -12.51
CA PRO A 211 -13.46 19.83 -12.80
C PRO A 211 -12.52 20.32 -11.71
N GLN A 212 -11.57 19.47 -11.33
CA GLN A 212 -10.61 19.76 -10.28
C GLN A 212 -9.37 20.48 -10.83
N ASP A 213 -8.79 21.37 -10.03
CA ASP A 213 -7.49 21.94 -10.30
C ASP A 213 -6.39 20.96 -9.89
N VAL A 214 -6.02 20.05 -10.79
CA VAL A 214 -4.96 19.06 -10.57
C VAL A 214 -3.60 19.76 -10.70
N PRO A 215 -2.74 19.74 -9.67
CA PRO A 215 -1.47 20.46 -9.73
C PRO A 215 -0.59 19.97 -10.89
N GLU A 216 0.03 20.92 -11.60
CA GLU A 216 0.89 20.63 -12.76
C GLU A 216 2.01 19.62 -12.42
N GLU A 217 2.53 19.66 -11.19
CA GLU A 217 3.58 18.75 -10.73
C GLU A 217 3.13 17.28 -10.71
N VAL A 218 1.83 17.03 -10.48
CA VAL A 218 1.24 15.69 -10.53
C VAL A 218 1.09 15.24 -11.98
N LEU A 219 0.51 16.10 -12.83
CA LEU A 219 0.28 15.81 -14.25
C LEU A 219 1.58 15.55 -15.02
N THR A 220 2.61 16.35 -14.70
CA THR A 220 3.95 16.23 -15.30
C THR A 220 4.83 15.18 -14.61
N ARG A 221 4.34 14.57 -13.52
CA ARG A 221 5.06 13.56 -12.72
C ARG A 221 6.44 14.05 -12.25
N LYS A 222 6.53 15.34 -11.94
CA LYS A 222 7.80 16.05 -11.69
C LYS A 222 8.64 15.39 -10.58
N THR A 223 7.99 14.84 -9.58
CA THR A 223 8.59 14.20 -8.40
C THR A 223 8.61 12.68 -8.47
N ALA A 224 8.09 12.08 -9.55
CA ALA A 224 8.03 10.64 -9.69
C ALA A 224 9.41 10.06 -10.05
N VAL A 225 9.78 8.96 -9.39
CA VAL A 225 11.01 8.23 -9.68
C VAL A 225 10.74 7.12 -10.69
N SER A 226 11.78 6.72 -11.44
CA SER A 226 11.64 5.55 -12.30
C SER A 226 11.45 4.27 -11.46
N PRO A 227 10.61 3.32 -11.91
CA PRO A 227 10.42 2.03 -11.24
C PRO A 227 11.75 1.30 -10.99
N GLU A 228 12.66 1.35 -11.96
CA GLU A 228 13.96 0.69 -11.92
C GLU A 228 14.89 1.30 -10.87
N ALA A 229 14.87 2.62 -10.67
CA ALA A 229 15.66 3.29 -9.64
C ALA A 229 15.22 2.86 -8.23
N LEU A 230 13.91 2.85 -7.97
CA LEU A 230 13.39 2.41 -6.68
C LEU A 230 13.64 0.92 -6.42
N LEU A 231 13.33 0.05 -7.39
CA LEU A 231 13.51 -1.40 -7.24
C LEU A 231 14.99 -1.80 -7.15
N GLY A 232 15.88 -1.07 -7.82
CA GLY A 232 17.33 -1.29 -7.81
C GLY A 232 18.03 -0.78 -6.54
N ALA A 233 17.35 0.03 -5.72
CA ALA A 233 17.96 0.65 -4.55
C ALA A 233 18.41 -0.38 -3.49
N SER A 234 19.56 -0.12 -2.87
CA SER A 234 20.17 -1.06 -1.91
C SER A 234 19.42 -1.16 -0.58
N PHE A 235 18.60 -0.16 -0.24
CA PHE A 235 17.90 -0.08 1.05
C PHE A 235 16.93 -1.24 1.28
N TRP A 236 16.42 -1.89 0.23
CA TRP A 236 15.52 -3.05 0.37
C TRP A 236 16.13 -4.16 1.22
N ARG A 237 17.44 -4.39 1.08
CA ARG A 237 18.18 -5.39 1.87
C ARG A 237 18.22 -5.01 3.34
N ASP A 238 18.44 -3.74 3.65
CA ASP A 238 18.49 -3.24 5.02
C ASP A 238 17.11 -3.25 5.67
N LEU A 239 16.07 -2.85 4.93
CA LEU A 239 14.68 -2.89 5.36
C LEU A 239 14.24 -4.32 5.70
N THR A 240 14.49 -5.26 4.79
CA THR A 240 14.17 -6.68 4.98
C THR A 240 14.93 -7.25 6.18
N ARG A 241 16.24 -6.99 6.27
CA ARG A 241 17.07 -7.47 7.38
C ARG A 241 16.60 -6.91 8.72
N ALA A 242 16.26 -5.62 8.78
CA ALA A 242 15.84 -4.99 10.02
C ALA A 242 14.44 -5.45 10.47
N ARG A 243 13.52 -5.71 9.51
CA ARG A 243 12.23 -6.39 9.77
C ARG A 243 12.44 -7.79 10.34
N ASP A 244 13.26 -8.61 9.69
CA ASP A 244 13.47 -10.01 10.07
C ASP A 244 14.17 -10.11 11.45
N LEU A 245 15.05 -9.15 11.77
CA LEU A 245 15.66 -9.00 13.08
C LEU A 245 14.75 -8.30 14.12
N ARG A 246 13.51 -7.97 13.77
CA ARG A 246 12.52 -7.27 14.62
C ARG A 246 13.09 -6.03 15.30
N LYS A 247 13.87 -5.25 14.55
CA LYS A 247 14.45 -4.00 15.06
C LYS A 247 13.34 -3.00 15.42
N SER A 248 13.63 -2.12 16.37
CA SER A 248 12.72 -1.02 16.70
C SER A 248 12.72 0.04 15.60
N ARG A 249 11.75 0.96 15.65
CA ARG A 249 11.59 2.06 14.68
C ARG A 249 12.84 2.92 14.52
N SER A 250 13.76 2.96 15.48
CA SER A 250 15.01 3.72 15.34
C SER A 250 15.88 3.25 14.16
N ALA A 251 15.77 1.98 13.77
CA ALA A 251 16.44 1.43 12.59
C ALA A 251 15.93 2.02 11.27
N PHE A 252 14.74 2.65 11.27
CA PHE A 252 14.19 3.29 10.08
C PHE A 252 14.97 4.56 9.69
N THR A 253 15.52 5.32 10.65
CA THR A 253 16.20 6.60 10.38
C THR A 253 17.27 6.54 9.28
N PRO A 254 18.26 5.62 9.32
CA PRO A 254 19.25 5.51 8.24
C PRO A 254 18.66 4.98 6.93
N ILE A 255 17.60 4.16 6.99
CA ILE A 255 16.91 3.61 5.81
C ILE A 255 16.12 4.71 5.11
N ARG A 256 15.37 5.52 5.87
CA ARG A 256 14.61 6.68 5.41
C ARG A 256 15.44 7.59 4.53
N ARG A 257 16.64 7.99 4.99
CA ARG A 257 17.56 8.83 4.20
C ARG A 257 17.93 8.20 2.85
N ARG A 258 18.08 6.88 2.79
CA ARG A 258 18.39 6.16 1.55
C ARG A 258 17.18 6.08 0.62
N ILE A 259 15.97 5.98 1.17
CA ILE A 259 14.73 6.02 0.38
C ILE A 259 14.55 7.42 -0.21
N GLU A 260 14.68 8.47 0.62
CA GLU A 260 14.57 9.87 0.17
C GLU A 260 15.62 10.21 -0.90
N ALA A 261 16.82 9.63 -0.82
CA ALA A 261 17.87 9.79 -1.82
C ALA A 261 17.59 9.12 -3.18
N VAL A 262 16.55 8.27 -3.30
CA VAL A 262 16.14 7.73 -4.61
C VAL A 262 15.36 8.77 -5.41
N GLY A 263 14.65 9.69 -4.73
CA GLY A 263 13.85 10.73 -5.36
C GLY A 263 14.51 12.09 -5.51
N ASN A 264 15.76 12.22 -5.05
CA ASN A 264 16.57 13.42 -5.16
C ASN A 264 17.64 13.29 -6.25
#